data_AF-A0A511QYQ3-F1
#
_entry.id   AF-A0A511QYQ3-F1
#
_cell.length_a   1.000
_cell.length_b   1.000
_cell.length_c   1.000
_cell.angle_alpha   90.00
_cell.angle_beta   90.00
_cell.angle_gamma   90.00
#
_symmetry.space_group_name_H-M   'P 1'
#
loop_
_entity.id
_entity.type
_entity.pdbx_description
1 polymer ?
#
loop_
_entity_poly.entity_id
_entity_poly.type
_entity_poly.pdbx_seq_one_letter_code
_entity_poly.pdbx_strand_id
1 'polypeptide(L)'
;MKAETFGMVFFAVTALIVLIPTWLMPVLKRRRQERELLALDRMYRFARKHNTFVRNHLGVRYVVVLGQQGFYYMLAGQFVSRERLLKALGEEHEKQLLKAEAEESRHGPTVNLITIPA
;
A
#
# COMPACT_ATOMS: atom_id res chain seq x y z
N MET A 1 3.22 49.00 26.39
CA MET A 1 3.61 47.58 26.55
C MET A 1 5.12 47.49 26.41
N LYS A 2 5.82 46.81 27.34
CA LYS A 2 7.29 46.82 27.42
C LYS A 2 7.90 45.88 26.36
N ALA A 3 9.00 46.28 25.73
CA ALA A 3 9.66 45.50 24.67
C ALA A 3 9.98 44.03 25.07
N GLU A 4 10.23 43.80 26.36
CA GLU A 4 10.45 42.48 26.96
C GLU A 4 9.26 41.53 26.79
N THR A 5 8.02 42.06 26.87
CA THR A 5 6.80 41.25 26.66
C THR A 5 6.64 40.82 25.21
N PHE A 6 7.08 41.63 24.23
CA PHE A 6 7.05 41.24 22.82
C PHE A 6 8.06 40.12 22.53
N GLY A 7 9.28 40.21 23.08
CA GLY A 7 10.29 39.16 22.93
C GLY A 7 9.83 37.81 23.51
N MET A 8 9.21 37.83 24.70
CA MET A 8 8.67 36.63 25.34
C MET A 8 7.54 35.99 24.54
N VAL A 9 6.62 36.80 24.00
CA VAL A 9 5.52 36.29 23.17
C VAL A 9 6.04 35.68 21.88
N PHE A 10 6.98 36.34 21.19
CA PHE A 10 7.58 35.78 19.96
C PHE A 10 8.29 34.46 20.23
N PHE A 11 9.07 34.38 21.32
CA PHE A 11 9.77 33.15 21.71
C PHE A 11 8.78 32.02 22.08
N ALA A 12 7.73 32.32 22.85
CA ALA A 12 6.72 31.33 23.20
C ALA A 12 5.98 30.81 21.96
N VAL A 13 5.64 31.69 21.02
CA VAL A 13 4.96 31.32 19.76
C VAL A 13 5.88 30.47 18.88
N THR A 14 7.15 30.84 18.72
CA THR A 14 8.12 30.03 17.94
C THR A 14 8.39 28.68 18.60
N ALA A 15 8.56 28.63 19.91
CA ALA A 15 8.73 27.38 20.64
C ALA A 15 7.53 26.45 20.46
N LEU A 16 6.30 26.99 20.53
CA LEU A 16 5.07 26.24 20.30
C LEU A 16 4.98 25.69 18.87
N ILE A 17 5.32 26.52 17.87
CA ILE A 17 5.32 26.13 16.45
C ILE A 17 6.33 25.02 16.16
N VAL A 18 7.43 24.90 16.92
CA VAL A 18 8.41 23.81 16.74
C VAL A 18 8.04 22.57 17.55
N LEU A 19 7.56 22.73 18.79
CA LEU A 19 7.20 21.63 19.69
C LEU A 19 5.97 20.84 19.22
N ILE A 20 4.94 21.53 18.72
CA ILE A 20 3.71 20.86 18.25
C ILE A 20 4.00 19.87 17.09
N PRO A 21 4.64 20.26 15.97
CA PRO A 21 4.89 19.33 14.88
C PRO A 21 5.91 18.26 15.26
N THR A 22 6.91 18.54 16.10
CA THR A 22 7.86 17.52 16.56
C THR A 22 7.19 16.44 17.40
N TRP A 23 6.12 16.76 18.15
CA TRP A 23 5.36 15.77 18.90
C TRP A 23 4.23 15.12 18.08
N LEU A 24 3.60 15.84 17.16
CA LEU A 24 2.45 15.34 16.38
C LEU A 24 2.86 14.51 15.16
N MET A 25 3.95 14.89 14.46
CA MET A 25 4.49 14.13 13.32
C MET A 25 4.81 12.67 13.64
N PRO A 26 5.48 12.29 14.74
CA PRO A 26 5.80 10.89 15.01
C PRO A 26 4.55 10.04 15.19
N VAL A 27 3.48 10.57 15.79
CA VAL A 27 2.21 9.86 15.97
C VAL A 27 1.52 9.61 14.61
N LEU A 28 1.49 10.63 13.74
CA LEU A 28 0.92 10.49 12.40
C LEU A 28 1.73 9.52 11.53
N LYS A 29 3.07 9.55 11.63
CA LYS A 29 3.95 8.61 10.94
C LYS A 29 3.72 7.17 11.38
N ARG A 30 3.63 6.92 12.70
CA ARG A 30 3.34 5.57 13.23
C ARG A 30 2.03 5.01 12.69
N ARG A 31 0.94 5.79 12.72
CA ARG A 31 -0.35 5.36 12.18
C ARG A 31 -0.31 5.05 10.68
N ARG A 32 0.46 5.80 9.89
CA ARG A 32 0.65 5.51 8.47
C ARG A 32 1.42 4.20 8.27
N GLN A 33 2.51 4.00 9.00
CA GLN A 33 3.30 2.78 8.95
C GLN A 33 2.48 1.54 9.33
N GLU A 34 1.68 1.62 10.40
CA GLU A 34 0.78 0.52 10.79
C GLU A 34 -0.21 0.17 9.68
N ARG A 35 -0.81 1.18 9.02
CA ARG A 35 -1.73 0.94 7.89
C ARG A 35 -1.03 0.29 6.71
N GLU A 36 0.19 0.72 6.39
CA GLU A 36 0.99 0.13 5.32
C GLU A 36 1.37 -1.33 5.63
N LEU A 37 1.72 -1.63 6.89
CA LEU A 37 1.99 -2.99 7.33
C LEU A 37 0.75 -3.88 7.25
N LEU A 38 -0.42 -3.38 7.67
CA LEU A 38 -1.69 -4.11 7.57
C LEU A 38 -2.13 -4.33 6.11
N ALA A 39 -1.85 -3.37 5.23
CA ALA A 39 -2.09 -3.50 3.80
C ALA A 39 -1.18 -4.59 3.19
N LEU A 40 0.10 -4.57 3.55
CA LEU A 40 1.09 -5.53 3.12
C LEU A 40 0.78 -6.93 3.62
N ASP A 41 0.43 -7.10 4.90
CA ASP A 41 0.02 -8.39 5.46
C ASP A 41 -1.21 -8.97 4.72
N ARG A 42 -2.21 -8.14 4.41
CA ARG A 42 -3.36 -8.56 3.60
C ARG A 42 -2.94 -9.06 2.22
N MET A 43 -2.03 -8.36 1.56
CA MET A 43 -1.51 -8.77 0.26
C MET A 43 -0.72 -10.08 0.36
N TYR A 44 0.11 -10.26 1.39
CA TYR A 44 0.84 -11.51 1.61
C TYR A 44 -0.10 -12.69 1.87
N ARG A 45 -1.13 -12.50 2.69
CA ARG A 45 -2.15 -13.54 2.93
C ARG A 45 -2.90 -13.91 1.65
N PHE A 46 -3.28 -12.91 0.85
CA PHE A 46 -3.92 -13.13 -0.44
C PHE A 46 -2.97 -13.88 -1.41
N ALA A 47 -1.73 -13.40 -1.55
CA ALA A 47 -0.74 -14.02 -2.42
C ALA A 47 -0.47 -15.48 -2.03
N ARG A 48 -0.28 -15.75 -0.73
CA ARG A 48 -0.07 -17.09 -0.20
C ARG A 48 -1.27 -18.02 -0.46
N LYS A 49 -2.50 -17.51 -0.29
CA LYS A 49 -3.72 -18.29 -0.57
C LYS A 49 -3.80 -18.73 -2.02
N HIS A 50 -3.34 -17.89 -2.94
CA HIS A 50 -3.39 -18.12 -4.38
C HIS A 50 -2.09 -18.67 -4.97
N ASN A 51 -1.14 -19.07 -4.12
CA ASN A 51 0.19 -19.55 -4.51
C ASN A 51 0.92 -18.59 -5.48
N THR A 52 0.72 -17.29 -5.28
CA THR A 52 1.44 -16.23 -5.99
C THR A 52 2.29 -15.44 -4.98
N PHE A 53 2.96 -14.39 -5.46
CA PHE A 53 3.85 -13.53 -4.68
C PHE A 53 3.47 -12.06 -4.81
N VAL A 54 3.82 -11.30 -3.76
CA VAL A 54 3.70 -9.84 -3.78
C VAL A 54 4.82 -9.27 -4.64
N ARG A 55 4.44 -8.55 -5.70
CA ARG A 55 5.34 -7.87 -6.63
C ARG A 55 5.56 -6.44 -6.14
N ASN A 56 6.78 -5.94 -6.30
CA ASN A 56 7.11 -4.55 -6.02
C ASN A 56 7.76 -3.93 -7.26
N HIS A 57 7.16 -2.87 -7.78
CA HIS A 57 7.70 -2.12 -8.90
C HIS A 57 7.68 -0.62 -8.57
N LEU A 58 8.84 0.03 -8.60
CA LEU A 58 8.98 1.47 -8.30
C LEU A 58 8.36 1.90 -6.96
N GLY A 59 8.38 1.01 -5.96
CA GLY A 59 7.76 1.25 -4.64
C GLY A 59 6.26 0.94 -4.60
N VAL A 60 5.64 0.64 -5.73
CA VAL A 60 4.25 0.18 -5.84
C VAL A 60 4.20 -1.32 -5.63
N ARG A 61 3.60 -1.74 -4.52
CA ARG A 61 3.40 -3.15 -4.20
C ARG A 61 2.04 -3.60 -4.71
N TYR A 62 2.01 -4.68 -5.48
CA TYR A 62 0.78 -5.24 -6.02
C TYR A 62 0.83 -6.78 -6.10
N VAL A 63 -0.34 -7.40 -6.21
CA VAL A 63 -0.50 -8.85 -6.44
C VAL A 63 -1.40 -9.03 -7.65
N VAL A 64 -1.05 -9.98 -8.51
CA VAL A 64 -1.86 -10.43 -9.65
C VAL A 64 -2.12 -11.90 -9.44
N VAL A 65 -3.39 -12.32 -9.58
CA VAL A 65 -3.80 -13.72 -9.48
C VAL A 65 -4.68 -14.05 -10.66
N LEU A 66 -4.44 -15.19 -11.32
CA LEU A 66 -5.41 -15.76 -12.25
C LEU A 66 -6.45 -16.58 -11.49
N GLY A 67 -7.68 -16.09 -11.44
CA GLY A 67 -8.83 -16.85 -10.91
C GLY A 67 -9.66 -17.47 -12.03
N GLN A 68 -10.81 -18.06 -11.65
CA GLN A 68 -11.68 -18.76 -12.62
C GLN A 68 -12.35 -17.83 -13.64
N GLN A 69 -12.61 -16.57 -13.27
CA GLN A 69 -13.30 -15.59 -14.11
C GLN A 69 -12.34 -14.57 -14.75
N GLY A 70 -11.02 -14.77 -14.61
CA GLY A 70 -9.99 -13.85 -15.10
C GLY A 70 -9.02 -13.39 -14.00
N PHE A 71 -8.31 -12.29 -14.27
CA PHE A 71 -7.30 -11.75 -13.37
C PHE A 71 -7.91 -10.91 -12.24
N TYR A 72 -7.44 -11.17 -11.02
CA TYR A 72 -7.69 -10.35 -9.85
C TYR A 72 -6.44 -9.57 -9.49
N TYR A 73 -6.61 -8.27 -9.26
CA TYR A 73 -5.53 -7.37 -8.93
C TYR A 73 -5.74 -6.83 -7.52
N MET A 74 -4.67 -6.83 -6.72
CA MET A 74 -4.66 -6.22 -5.40
C MET A 74 -3.54 -5.19 -5.29
N LEU A 75 -3.90 -3.99 -4.84
CA LEU A 75 -2.99 -2.86 -4.63
C LEU A 75 -3.19 -2.35 -3.20
N ALA A 76 -2.10 -2.23 -2.43
CA ALA A 76 -2.15 -1.74 -1.05
C ALA A 76 -3.24 -2.42 -0.17
N GLY A 77 -3.41 -3.74 -0.33
CA GLY A 77 -4.37 -4.53 0.44
C GLY A 77 -5.84 -4.34 0.04
N GLN A 78 -6.13 -3.72 -1.10
CA GLN A 78 -7.46 -3.56 -1.67
C GLN A 78 -7.53 -4.15 -3.08
N PHE A 79 -8.67 -4.77 -3.41
CA PHE A 79 -8.95 -5.21 -4.78
C PHE A 79 -9.17 -4.00 -5.68
N VAL A 80 -8.53 -3.98 -6.84
CA VAL A 80 -8.59 -2.89 -7.80
C VAL A 80 -8.82 -3.42 -9.21
N SER A 81 -9.33 -2.58 -10.09
CA SER A 81 -9.39 -2.89 -11.53
C SER A 81 -7.99 -2.84 -12.15
N ARG A 82 -7.83 -3.51 -13.30
CA ARG A 82 -6.59 -3.47 -14.10
C ARG A 82 -6.15 -2.04 -14.39
N GLU A 83 -7.08 -1.19 -14.83
CA GLU A 83 -6.83 0.22 -15.15
C GLU A 83 -6.29 1.00 -13.95
N ARG A 84 -6.85 0.78 -12.75
CA ARG A 84 -6.41 1.47 -11.54
C ARG A 84 -5.03 1.01 -11.10
N LEU A 85 -4.70 -0.28 -11.27
CA LEU A 85 -3.36 -0.79 -11.03
C LEU A 85 -2.37 -0.22 -12.05
N LEU A 86 -2.73 -0.18 -13.34
CA LEU A 86 -1.89 0.38 -14.39
C LEU A 86 -1.62 1.87 -14.15
N LYS A 87 -2.64 2.64 -13.77
CA LYS A 87 -2.48 4.05 -13.40
C LYS A 87 -1.55 4.24 -12.19
N ALA A 88 -1.56 3.31 -11.24
CA ALA A 88 -0.67 3.36 -10.09
C ALA A 88 0.78 2.98 -10.46
N LEU A 89 0.96 2.06 -11.42
CA LEU A 89 2.27 1.67 -11.95
C LEU A 89 2.86 2.71 -12.91
N GLY A 90 2.00 3.47 -13.59
CA GLY A 90 2.34 4.34 -14.72
C GLY A 90 2.01 3.63 -16.05
N GLU A 91 1.41 4.36 -16.99
CA GLU A 91 0.95 3.81 -18.28
C GLU A 91 2.11 3.21 -19.11
N GLU A 92 3.32 3.75 -18.96
CA GLU A 92 4.54 3.24 -19.60
C GLU A 92 4.92 1.83 -19.12
N HIS A 93 4.38 1.39 -17.98
CA HIS A 93 4.72 0.12 -17.33
C HIS A 93 3.70 -1.00 -17.60
N GLU A 94 2.89 -0.87 -18.65
CA GLU A 94 1.96 -1.92 -19.05
C GLU A 94 2.67 -3.25 -19.35
N LYS A 95 3.88 -3.21 -19.91
CA LYS A 95 4.68 -4.42 -20.22
C LYS A 95 4.97 -5.25 -18.97
N GLN A 96 5.18 -4.61 -17.83
CA GLN A 96 5.44 -5.25 -16.55
C GLN A 96 4.18 -5.94 -16.03
N LEU A 97 3.02 -5.29 -16.18
CA LEU A 97 1.73 -5.87 -15.81
C LEU A 97 1.42 -7.09 -16.70
N LEU A 98 1.61 -6.97 -18.01
CA LEU A 98 1.45 -8.08 -18.97
C LEU A 98 2.39 -9.24 -18.66
N LYS A 99 3.64 -8.96 -18.26
CA LYS A 99 4.58 -9.99 -17.83
C LYS A 99 4.06 -10.72 -16.58
N ALA A 100 3.53 -9.99 -15.60
CA ALA A 100 2.96 -10.57 -14.41
C ALA A 100 1.74 -11.46 -14.72
N GLU A 101 0.84 -10.99 -15.59
CA GLU A 101 -0.31 -11.75 -16.06
C GLU A 101 0.11 -13.03 -16.82
N ALA A 102 1.15 -12.94 -17.66
CA ALA A 102 1.68 -14.07 -18.41
C ALA A 102 2.34 -15.13 -17.51
N GLU A 103 3.05 -14.70 -16.46
CA GLU A 103 3.63 -15.61 -15.45
C GLU A 103 2.54 -16.36 -14.69
N GLU A 104 1.49 -15.67 -14.22
CA GLU A 104 0.35 -16.30 -13.54
C GLU A 104 -0.42 -17.24 -14.48
N SER A 105 -0.58 -16.87 -15.75
CA SER A 105 -1.22 -17.73 -16.75
C SER A 105 -0.49 -19.06 -16.95
N ARG A 106 0.84 -19.06 -16.85
CA ARG A 106 1.65 -20.28 -16.93
C ARG A 106 1.49 -21.18 -15.70
N HIS A 107 1.17 -20.61 -14.55
CA HIS A 107 0.96 -21.35 -13.30
C HIS A 107 -0.44 -21.97 -13.23
N GLY A 108 -1.34 -21.61 -14.16
CA GLY A 108 -2.72 -22.07 -14.21
C GLY A 108 -3.60 -21.39 -13.13
N PRO A 109 -4.92 -21.42 -13.28
CA PRO A 109 -5.81 -20.85 -12.27
C PRO A 109 -5.63 -21.63 -10.96
N THR A 110 -5.42 -20.92 -9.84
CA THR A 110 -5.32 -21.59 -8.55
C THR A 110 -6.67 -22.25 -8.27
N VAL A 111 -6.68 -23.59 -8.24
CA VAL A 111 -7.84 -24.34 -7.76
C VAL A 111 -7.93 -24.01 -6.26
N ASN A 112 -8.84 -23.10 -5.90
CA ASN A 112 -9.26 -22.98 -4.52
C ASN A 112 -9.77 -24.38 -4.14
N LEU A 113 -8.98 -25.15 -3.40
CA LEU A 113 -9.44 -26.33 -2.71
C LEU A 113 -10.49 -25.84 -1.72
N ILE A 114 -11.75 -25.83 -2.17
CA ILE A 114 -12.91 -25.65 -1.32
C ILE A 114 -12.89 -26.91 -0.46
N THR A 115 -12.33 -26.82 0.74
CA THR A 115 -12.60 -27.80 1.79
C THR A 115 -14.09 -27.64 2.13
N ILE A 116 -14.93 -28.40 1.44
CA ILE A 116 -16.32 -28.60 1.82
C ILE A 116 -16.26 -29.29 3.19
N PRO A 117 -16.83 -28.72 4.26
CA PRO A 117 -16.93 -29.43 5.52
C PRO A 117 -17.87 -30.61 5.32
N ALA A 118 -17.39 -31.82 5.63
CA ALA A 118 -18.17 -33.06 5.67
C ALA A 118 -19.04 -33.12 6.94
#